data_AF-A0A9P5RIJ6-F1
#
_entry.id   AF-A0A9P5RIJ6-F1
#
_cell.length_a   1.000
_cell.length_b   1.000
_cell.length_c   1.000
_cell.angle_alpha   90.00
_cell.angle_beta   90.00
_cell.angle_gamma   90.00
#
_symmetry.space_group_name_H-M   'P 1'
#
loop_
_entity.id
_entity.type
_entity.pdbx_description
1 polymer ?
#
loop_
_entity_poly.entity_id
_entity_poly.type
_entity_poly.pdbx_seq_one_letter_code
_entity_poly.pdbx_strand_id
1 'polypeptide(L)'
;MATTAHYIPETHEWDIHTPTIKGQKYWISNGVHAILVRIREDDPNRTISKGVIIQDMGLKMGCNGVDNGKLFFNHVRVPTENLLNRYSDVSQTDGQFSSSISSRRG
;
A
#
# COMPACT_ATOMS: atom_id res chain seq x y z
N MET A 1 5.06 9.15 3.40
CA MET A 1 3.99 8.15 3.34
C MET A 1 2.75 8.75 3.94
N ALA A 2 2.03 9.51 3.12
CA ALA A 2 0.65 9.90 3.38
C ALA A 2 -0.32 8.79 2.94
N THR A 3 0.17 7.79 2.18
CA THR A 3 -0.58 6.60 1.85
C THR A 3 -1.00 5.91 3.13
N THR A 4 -2.30 5.72 3.29
CA THR A 4 -2.89 5.03 4.43
C THR A 4 -3.35 3.64 4.03
N ALA A 5 -3.40 2.76 5.02
CA ALA A 5 -4.01 1.44 4.93
C ALA A 5 -4.91 1.29 6.15
N HIS A 6 -6.22 1.30 5.93
CA HIS A 6 -7.20 1.14 6.99
C HIS A 6 -7.78 -0.28 6.94
N TYR A 7 -7.66 -1.02 8.04
CA TYR A 7 -8.29 -2.33 8.14
C TYR A 7 -9.80 -2.16 8.32
N ILE A 8 -10.58 -2.97 7.61
CA ILE A 8 -12.04 -2.96 7.61
C ILE A 8 -12.51 -4.34 8.08
N PRO A 9 -12.86 -4.47 9.38
CA PRO A 9 -13.18 -5.75 9.98
C PRO A 9 -14.36 -6.46 9.33
N GLU A 10 -15.33 -5.70 8.79
CA GLU A 10 -16.58 -6.25 8.25
C GLU A 10 -16.37 -7.01 6.94
N THR A 11 -15.35 -6.62 6.15
CA THR A 11 -15.05 -7.25 4.86
C THR A 11 -13.71 -7.99 4.86
N HIS A 12 -12.94 -7.92 5.95
CA HIS A 12 -11.57 -8.44 6.04
C HIS A 12 -10.68 -7.88 4.92
N GLU A 13 -10.76 -6.57 4.71
CA GLU A 13 -9.99 -5.87 3.68
C GLU A 13 -9.20 -4.69 4.25
N TRP A 14 -8.13 -4.33 3.54
CA TRP A 14 -7.47 -3.04 3.63
C TRP A 14 -8.07 -2.07 2.63
N ASP A 15 -8.37 -0.86 3.07
CA ASP A 15 -8.61 0.29 2.20
C ASP A 15 -7.32 1.10 2.03
N ILE A 16 -6.76 1.08 0.81
CA ILE A 16 -5.52 1.76 0.47
C ILE A 16 -5.83 3.08 -0.25
N HIS A 17 -5.36 4.19 0.31
CA HIS A 17 -5.64 5.52 -0.24
C HIS A 17 -4.43 6.45 -0.18
N THR A 18 -4.26 7.29 -1.21
CA THR A 18 -3.23 8.34 -1.28
C THR A 18 -3.92 9.71 -1.32
N PRO A 19 -4.12 10.37 -0.15
CA PRO A 19 -5.02 11.52 -0.04
C PRO A 19 -4.46 12.85 -0.57
N THR A 20 -3.14 12.95 -0.78
CA THR A 20 -2.50 14.20 -1.23
C THR A 20 -1.40 13.95 -2.25
N ILE A 21 -1.21 14.93 -3.15
CA ILE A 21 -0.12 14.93 -4.16
C ILE A 21 1.28 15.02 -3.54
N LYS A 22 1.38 15.60 -2.33
CA LYS A 22 2.58 15.57 -1.49
C LYS A 22 2.40 14.43 -0.51
N GLY A 23 2.81 13.22 -0.88
CA GLY A 23 2.78 12.03 -0.02
C GLY A 23 3.69 12.10 1.23
N GLN A 24 3.66 13.18 2.00
CA GLN A 24 4.43 13.41 3.22
C GLN A 24 4.07 12.39 4.29
N LYS A 25 5.11 11.83 4.92
CA LYS A 25 5.02 10.79 5.95
C LYS A 25 4.63 11.45 7.25
N TYR A 26 3.38 11.29 7.68
CA TYR A 26 2.95 11.60 9.03
C TYR A 26 2.38 10.33 9.69
N TRP A 27 2.78 10.15 10.94
CA TRP A 27 2.72 8.93 11.73
C TRP A 27 1.34 8.25 11.74
N ILE A 28 1.30 6.95 11.42
CA ILE A 28 0.15 6.08 11.69
C ILE A 28 0.64 4.89 12.55
N SER A 29 -0.21 4.53 13.52
CA SER A 29 0.10 4.09 14.88
C SER A 29 0.71 2.70 15.08
N ASN A 30 1.25 2.03 14.07
CA ASN A 30 1.95 0.74 14.24
C ASN A 30 3.24 0.62 13.39
N GLY A 31 3.69 1.71 12.77
CA GLY A 31 4.88 1.70 11.91
C GLY A 31 4.58 1.36 10.44
N VAL A 32 5.62 1.07 9.67
CA VAL A 32 5.52 0.81 8.22
C VAL A 32 5.29 -0.68 7.99
N HIS A 33 4.26 -1.00 7.22
CA HIS A 33 3.92 -2.36 6.80
C HIS A 33 3.98 -2.48 5.28
N ALA A 34 4.25 -3.68 4.79
CA ALA A 34 4.19 -4.01 3.37
C ALA A 34 2.88 -4.75 3.09
N ILE A 35 2.10 -4.22 2.15
CA ILE A 35 0.85 -4.80 1.68
C ILE A 35 1.00 -5.01 0.16
N LEU A 36 0.69 -6.22 -0.30
CA LEU A 36 0.71 -6.56 -1.72
C LEU A 36 -0.55 -5.97 -2.39
N VAL A 37 -0.37 -5.04 -3.32
CA VAL A 37 -1.48 -4.41 -4.06
C VAL A 37 -1.34 -4.75 -5.54
N ARG A 38 -2.41 -5.28 -6.14
CA ARG A 38 -2.49 -5.46 -7.59
C ARG A 38 -2.64 -4.09 -8.25
N ILE A 39 -1.71 -3.74 -9.14
CA ILE A 39 -1.71 -2.46 -9.86
C ILE A 39 -2.16 -2.58 -11.31
N ARG A 40 -2.15 -3.80 -11.86
CA ARG A 40 -2.60 -4.14 -13.20
C ARG A 40 -3.29 -5.50 -13.18
N GLU A 41 -4.29 -5.66 -14.02
CA GLU A 41 -4.97 -6.92 -14.25
C GLU A 41 -4.10 -7.89 -15.06
N ASP A 42 -4.36 -9.17 -14.90
CA ASP A 42 -3.72 -10.24 -15.68
C ASP A 42 -4.44 -10.49 -17.00
N ASP A 43 -4.69 -9.39 -17.73
CA ASP A 43 -5.22 -9.42 -19.09
C ASP A 43 -4.12 -9.07 -20.11
N PRO A 44 -4.32 -9.37 -21.41
CA PRO A 44 -3.31 -9.10 -22.44
C PRO A 44 -2.91 -7.62 -22.57
N ASN A 45 -3.77 -6.70 -22.15
CA ASN A 45 -3.54 -5.26 -22.21
C ASN A 45 -2.90 -4.70 -20.92
N ARG A 46 -2.71 -5.55 -19.91
CA ARG A 46 -2.22 -5.17 -18.58
C ARG A 46 -3.01 -3.98 -18.02
N THR A 47 -4.34 -4.04 -18.17
CA THR A 47 -5.25 -2.95 -17.78
C THR A 47 -4.96 -2.50 -16.36
N ILE A 48 -4.97 -1.19 -16.10
CA ILE A 48 -4.73 -0.65 -14.76
C ILE A 48 -5.88 -1.07 -13.84
N SER A 49 -5.55 -1.59 -12.66
CA SER A 49 -6.55 -2.02 -11.69
C SER A 49 -7.42 -0.85 -11.22
N LYS A 50 -8.69 -1.13 -10.91
CA LYS A 50 -9.64 -0.10 -10.47
C LYS A 50 -9.10 0.68 -9.27
N GLY A 51 -9.15 2.02 -9.35
CA GLY A 51 -8.67 2.90 -8.28
C GLY A 51 -7.14 3.08 -8.23
N VAL A 52 -6.38 2.39 -9.09
CA VAL A 52 -4.94 2.59 -9.24
C VAL A 52 -4.67 3.64 -10.31
N ILE A 53 -3.73 4.54 -10.04
CA ILE A 53 -3.26 5.54 -11.01
C ILE A 53 -1.76 5.37 -11.13
N ILE A 54 -1.28 5.23 -12.38
CA ILE A 54 0.13 5.09 -12.72
C ILE A 54 0.51 6.26 -13.63
N GLN A 55 1.57 6.99 -13.28
CA GLN A 55 2.04 8.13 -14.07
C GLN A 55 3.54 8.00 -14.34
N ASP A 56 3.95 8.01 -15.61
CA ASP A 56 5.37 8.06 -15.96
C ASP A 56 6.01 9.38 -15.48
N MET A 57 7.26 9.30 -15.02
CA MET A 57 7.98 10.49 -14.54
C MET A 57 8.63 11.31 -15.66
N GLY A 58 8.47 10.89 -16.92
CA GLY A 58 9.00 11.57 -18.09
C GLY A 58 10.50 11.42 -18.23
N LEU A 59 11.05 12.33 -19.05
CA LEU A 59 12.47 12.42 -19.35
C LEU A 59 13.29 12.63 -18.08
N LYS A 60 14.34 11.83 -17.96
CA LYS A 60 15.30 11.83 -16.87
C LYS A 60 16.65 12.32 -17.38
N MET A 61 17.47 12.83 -16.46
CA MET A 61 18.85 13.24 -16.77
C MET A 61 19.71 12.07 -17.29
N GLY A 62 19.34 10.83 -16.97
CA GLY A 62 19.96 9.59 -17.44
C GLY A 62 19.03 8.40 -17.21
N CYS A 63 19.41 7.21 -17.71
CA CYS A 63 18.59 5.99 -17.61
C CYS A 63 17.18 6.13 -18.19
N ASN A 64 17.03 6.87 -19.30
CA ASN A 64 15.74 7.07 -19.98
C ASN A 64 15.08 5.79 -20.50
N GLY A 65 15.82 4.67 -20.57
CA GLY A 65 15.25 3.34 -20.85
C GLY A 65 14.53 2.69 -19.66
N VAL A 66 14.54 3.32 -18.48
CA VAL A 66 13.83 2.84 -17.28
C VAL A 66 12.53 3.62 -17.10
N ASP A 67 11.42 2.91 -17.02
CA ASP A 67 10.04 3.41 -16.92
C ASP A 67 9.65 3.78 -15.48
N ASN A 68 10.45 4.61 -14.81
CA ASN A 68 10.12 5.00 -13.44
C ASN A 68 8.78 5.77 -13.40
N GLY A 69 7.81 5.24 -12.66
CA GLY A 69 6.49 5.83 -12.49
C GLY A 69 6.16 6.24 -11.04
N LYS A 70 5.09 7.02 -10.90
CA LYS A 70 4.41 7.35 -9.65
C LYS A 70 3.15 6.51 -9.53
N LEU A 71 2.83 6.07 -8.32
CA LEU A 71 1.63 5.33 -7.99
C LEU A 71 0.74 6.12 -7.04
N PHE A 72 -0.56 6.14 -7.33
CA PHE A 72 -1.59 6.65 -6.43
C PHE A 72 -2.71 5.63 -6.30
N PHE A 73 -3.31 5.57 -5.12
CA PHE A 73 -4.43 4.69 -4.81
C PHE A 73 -5.65 5.51 -4.41
N ASN A 74 -6.78 5.21 -5.02
CA ASN A 74 -8.07 5.79 -4.72
C ASN A 74 -9.00 4.70 -4.17
N HIS A 75 -9.01 4.55 -2.84
CA HIS A 75 -9.81 3.57 -2.10
C HIS A 75 -9.76 2.16 -2.72
N VAL A 76 -8.54 1.65 -2.87
CA VAL A 76 -8.30 0.30 -3.42
C VAL A 76 -8.46 -0.71 -2.30
N ARG A 77 -9.40 -1.65 -2.48
CA ARG A 77 -9.65 -2.75 -1.56
C ARG A 77 -8.67 -3.89 -1.80
N VAL A 78 -8.07 -4.38 -0.71
CA VAL A 78 -7.07 -5.45 -0.76
C VAL A 78 -7.37 -6.46 0.34
N PRO A 79 -7.38 -7.78 0.06
CA PRO A 79 -7.61 -8.80 1.08
C PRO A 79 -6.59 -8.72 2.23
N THR A 80 -6.99 -9.13 3.43
CA THR A 80 -6.12 -9.03 4.62
C THR A 80 -4.84 -9.86 4.49
N GLU A 81 -4.93 -11.03 3.83
CA GLU A 81 -3.80 -11.93 3.59
C GLU A 81 -2.68 -11.33 2.75
N ASN A 82 -2.92 -10.19 2.09
CA ASN A 82 -1.89 -9.48 1.35
C ASN A 82 -0.94 -8.68 2.25
N LEU A 83 -1.21 -8.62 3.57
CA LEU A 83 -0.24 -8.11 4.54
C LEU A 83 0.95 -9.08 4.63
N LEU A 84 2.17 -8.58 4.40
CA LEU A 84 3.39 -9.36 4.61
C LEU A 84 3.68 -9.44 6.12
N ASN A 85 3.05 -10.40 6.78
CA ASN A 85 2.90 -10.45 8.23
C ASN A 85 3.91 -11.36 8.97
N ARG A 86 5.10 -11.58 8.41
CA ARG A 86 6.12 -12.46 9.02
C ARG A 86 6.54 -12.02 10.44
N TYR A 87 6.55 -10.71 10.69
CA TYR A 87 7.02 -10.14 11.94
C TYR A 87 5.95 -9.42 12.74
N SER A 88 4.93 -8.89 12.08
CA SER A 88 3.81 -8.19 12.68
C SER A 88 2.52 -8.57 11.95
N ASP A 89 1.44 -8.68 12.71
CA ASP A 89 0.16 -9.18 12.21
C ASP A 89 -1.00 -8.36 12.74
N VAL A 90 -2.14 -8.43 12.05
CA VAL A 90 -3.40 -7.82 12.48
C VAL A 90 -4.46 -8.91 12.53
N SER A 91 -5.00 -9.13 13.73
CA SER A 91 -6.03 -10.12 13.97
C SER A 91 -7.28 -9.80 13.18
N GLN A 92 -7.75 -10.79 12.40
CA GLN A 92 -8.92 -10.62 11.56
C GLN A 92 -10.23 -10.48 12.36
N THR A 93 -10.27 -11.04 13.58
CA THR A 93 -11.48 -11.09 14.41
C THR A 93 -11.75 -9.80 15.18
N ASP A 94 -10.70 -9.09 15.59
CA ASP A 94 -10.82 -7.92 16.48
C ASP A 94 -9.95 -6.72 16.03
N GLY A 95 -9.21 -6.85 14.91
CA GLY A 95 -8.35 -5.79 14.37
C GLY A 95 -7.11 -5.50 15.20
N GLN A 96 -6.78 -6.34 16.19
CA GLN A 96 -5.68 -6.10 17.10
C GLN A 96 -4.32 -6.33 16.43
N PHE A 97 -3.41 -5.38 16.64
CA PHE A 97 -2.04 -5.45 16.14
C PHE A 97 -1.14 -6.26 17.08
N SER A 98 -0.28 -7.11 16.53
CA SER A 98 0.77 -7.82 17.26
C SER A 98 2.10 -7.77 16.51
N SER A 99 3.22 -7.85 17.23
CA SER A 99 4.56 -7.86 16.65
C SER A 99 5.51 -8.73 17.47
N SER A 100 6.25 -9.60 16.79
CA SER A 100 7.35 -10.38 17.37
C SER A 100 8.65 -9.56 17.52
N ILE A 101 8.74 -8.43 16.80
CA ILE A 101 9.83 -7.48 16.97
C ILE A 101 9.49 -6.58 18.16
N SER A 102 10.34 -6.64 19.19
CA SER A 102 10.28 -5.70 20.30
C SER A 102 10.53 -4.28 19.81
N SER A 103 9.67 -3.34 20.20
CA SER A 103 9.81 -1.96 19.76
C SER A 103 11.15 -1.41 20.26
N ARG A 104 12.02 -0.99 19.35
CA ARG A 104 13.29 -0.33 19.70
C ARG A 104 13.09 1.18 20.00
N ARG A 105 11.91 1.54 20.53
CA ARG A 105 11.62 2.88 21.05
C ARG A 105 11.88 2.85 22.57
N GLY A 106 13.14 3.04 22.92
CA GLY A 106 13.54 3.61 24.21
C GLY A 106 13.65 5.12 24.06
#